data_AF-A0A0U3PQA6-F1
#
_entry.id   AF-A0A0U3PQA6-F1
#
_cell.length_a   1.000
_cell.length_b   1.000
_cell.length_c   1.000
_cell.angle_alpha   90.00
_cell.angle_beta   90.00
_cell.angle_gamma   90.00
#
_symmetry.space_group_name_H-M   'P 1'
#
loop_
_entity.id
_entity.type
_entity.pdbx_description
1 polymer ?
#
loop_
_entity_poly.entity_id
_entity_poly.type
_entity_poly.pdbx_seq_one_letter_code
_entity_poly.pdbx_strand_id
1 'polypeptide(L)'
;MTLSLAAFGVLLWLRWGTASLLMMSVNQAAGVFFAAVGLTAWRARPEEPAGVLMVVMAELVLLSNPAFGLRLDTHMPASSVAVTIGVITEWAQFGLTARLLLGIAAPDLSRAWLPNTLVKAAWGLTILGPFILLPLMTSLPECGTWCGDSPFHWNHDASLYLSVRDIYVSAWAVLASCAMGVIARRAVRATHRELLKRRLALLFAAILLGIFVVQELKAVVEHEWSGIAVSPARGPMNLLTVAAVLLAVPVAFTAALLGNQAALAGIARLIGMPERLGPHALQEALRRALRDPELRVSTDSRDLSAYCSRCDTRVGDPPVAVLLHDPSLFHEPQLLNAVTRALERHLVL
;
A
#
# COMPACT_ATOMS: atom_id res chain seq x y z
N MET A 1 18.71 -9.57 -4.22
CA MET A 1 17.70 -10.17 -5.09
C MET A 1 17.13 -9.12 -6.03
N THR A 2 16.48 -8.07 -5.52
CA THR A 2 15.90 -6.96 -6.30
C THR A 2 16.80 -6.43 -7.43
N LEU A 3 18.06 -6.04 -7.14
CA LEU A 3 18.97 -5.52 -8.18
C LEU A 3 19.32 -6.56 -9.25
N SER A 4 19.41 -7.83 -8.86
CA SER A 4 19.66 -8.93 -9.79
C SER A 4 18.45 -9.16 -10.71
N LEU A 5 17.23 -9.13 -10.17
CA LEU A 5 16.01 -9.20 -10.99
C LEU A 5 15.86 -7.98 -11.90
N ALA A 6 16.20 -6.79 -11.42
CA ALA A 6 16.15 -5.58 -12.23
C ALA A 6 17.14 -5.64 -13.40
N ALA A 7 18.40 -6.02 -13.12
CA ALA A 7 19.42 -6.23 -14.15
C ALA A 7 19.01 -7.33 -15.14
N PHE A 8 18.46 -8.45 -14.66
CA PHE A 8 17.94 -9.52 -15.50
C PHE A 8 16.82 -9.03 -16.41
N GLY A 9 15.87 -8.24 -15.90
CA GLY A 9 14.81 -7.64 -16.70
C GLY A 9 15.33 -6.69 -17.77
N VAL A 10 16.37 -5.90 -17.48
CA VAL A 10 17.03 -5.04 -18.49
C VAL A 10 17.71 -5.88 -19.57
N LEU A 11 18.40 -6.96 -19.21
CA LEU A 11 19.04 -7.86 -20.17
C LEU A 11 18.02 -8.57 -21.07
N LEU A 12 16.90 -9.03 -20.48
CA LEU A 12 15.80 -9.60 -21.25
C LEU A 12 15.23 -8.57 -22.23
N TRP A 13 15.01 -7.34 -21.77
CA TRP A 13 14.49 -6.26 -22.60
C TRP A 13 15.41 -5.91 -23.77
N LEU A 14 16.72 -5.76 -23.52
CA LEU A 14 17.69 -5.44 -24.57
C LEU A 14 17.74 -6.49 -25.68
N ARG A 15 17.45 -7.76 -25.36
CA ARG A 15 17.56 -8.86 -26.31
C ARG A 15 16.24 -9.24 -26.98
N TRP A 16 15.11 -9.13 -26.27
CA TRP A 16 13.80 -9.62 -26.73
C TRP A 16 12.64 -8.67 -26.41
N GLY A 17 12.90 -7.54 -25.74
CA GLY A 17 11.84 -6.61 -25.36
C GLY A 17 11.37 -5.77 -26.53
N THR A 18 10.06 -5.67 -26.69
CA THR A 18 9.42 -4.79 -27.69
C THR A 18 8.78 -3.56 -27.05
N ALA A 19 8.71 -3.50 -25.72
CA ALA A 19 8.22 -2.32 -25.00
C ALA A 19 9.15 -1.11 -25.16
N SER A 20 8.59 0.11 -25.04
CA SER A 20 9.38 1.33 -25.05
C SER A 20 10.34 1.40 -23.86
N LEU A 21 11.50 2.06 -24.06
CA LEU A 21 12.49 2.29 -22.98
C LEU A 21 11.87 2.96 -21.75
N LEU A 22 10.91 3.86 -21.98
CA LEU A 22 10.20 4.55 -20.90
C LEU A 22 9.37 3.58 -20.06
N MET A 23 8.60 2.69 -20.68
CA MET A 23 7.78 1.70 -19.97
C MET A 23 8.66 0.75 -19.15
N MET A 24 9.75 0.27 -19.75
CA MET A 24 10.74 -0.54 -19.03
C MET A 24 11.29 0.23 -17.82
N SER A 25 11.68 1.50 -18.01
CA SER A 25 12.28 2.32 -16.96
C SER A 25 11.34 2.55 -15.79
N VAL A 26 10.05 2.81 -16.06
CA VAL A 26 9.02 3.02 -15.03
C VAL A 26 8.84 1.76 -14.18
N ASN A 27 8.70 0.58 -14.79
CA ASN A 27 8.49 -0.65 -14.03
C ASN A 27 9.73 -1.05 -13.20
N GLN A 28 10.92 -0.86 -13.75
CA GLN A 28 12.18 -1.10 -13.04
C GLN A 28 12.33 -0.13 -11.85
N ALA A 29 12.08 1.16 -12.09
CA ALA A 29 12.12 2.18 -11.06
C ALA A 29 11.08 1.90 -9.96
N ALA A 30 9.87 1.46 -10.32
CA ALA A 30 8.84 1.07 -9.36
C ALA A 30 9.32 -0.05 -8.44
N GLY A 31 9.82 -1.16 -9.01
CA GLY A 31 10.34 -2.28 -8.22
C GLY A 31 11.45 -1.86 -7.25
N VAL A 32 12.45 -1.12 -7.75
CA VAL A 32 13.54 -0.60 -6.90
C VAL A 32 13.03 0.34 -5.82
N PHE A 33 12.06 1.19 -6.13
CA PHE A 33 11.48 2.14 -5.18
C PHE A 33 10.67 1.42 -4.08
N PHE A 34 9.87 0.42 -4.42
CA PHE A 34 9.22 -0.45 -3.43
C PHE A 34 10.23 -1.12 -2.50
N ALA A 35 11.35 -1.63 -3.03
CA ALA A 35 12.38 -2.25 -2.21
C ALA A 35 13.06 -1.23 -1.28
N ALA A 36 13.40 -0.05 -1.78
CA ALA A 36 14.03 1.00 -0.98
C ALA A 36 13.12 1.47 0.16
N VAL A 37 11.85 1.75 -0.13
CA VAL A 37 10.86 2.15 0.89
C VAL A 37 10.56 0.99 1.84
N GLY A 38 10.44 -0.24 1.34
CA GLY A 38 10.20 -1.42 2.17
C GLY A 38 11.35 -1.71 3.13
N LEU A 39 12.60 -1.62 2.69
CA LEU A 39 13.79 -1.82 3.53
C LEU A 39 13.93 -0.72 4.59
N THR A 40 13.69 0.55 4.22
CA THR A 40 13.73 1.66 5.18
C THR A 40 12.62 1.53 6.23
N ALA A 41 11.41 1.17 5.80
CA ALA A 41 10.29 0.88 6.69
C ALA A 41 10.58 -0.29 7.62
N TRP A 42 11.10 -1.40 7.09
CA TRP A 42 11.41 -2.60 7.86
C TRP A 42 12.51 -2.33 8.90
N ARG A 43 13.54 -1.55 8.56
CA ARG A 43 14.57 -1.11 9.52
C ARG A 43 14.02 -0.18 10.59
N ALA A 44 13.13 0.74 10.21
CA ALA A 44 12.52 1.67 11.16
C ALA A 44 11.51 0.99 12.10
N ARG A 45 10.82 -0.07 11.62
CA ARG A 45 9.75 -0.77 12.33
C ARG A 45 9.77 -2.27 12.00
N PRO A 46 10.68 -3.05 12.62
CA PRO A 46 10.82 -4.48 12.31
C PRO A 46 9.59 -5.32 12.70
N GLU A 47 8.79 -4.84 13.65
CA GLU A 47 7.55 -5.49 14.11
C GLU A 47 6.36 -5.28 13.16
N GLU A 48 6.39 -4.25 12.31
CA GLU A 48 5.31 -3.99 11.36
C GLU A 48 5.55 -4.76 10.05
N PRO A 49 4.62 -5.64 9.62
CA PRO A 49 4.82 -6.47 8.42
C PRO A 49 4.84 -5.65 7.13
N ALA A 50 4.36 -4.40 7.14
CA ALA A 50 4.23 -3.57 5.94
C ALA A 50 5.57 -3.38 5.21
N GLY A 51 6.68 -3.18 5.93
CA GLY A 51 8.00 -3.04 5.31
C GLY A 51 8.43 -4.28 4.53
N VAL A 52 8.27 -5.46 5.14
CA VAL A 52 8.57 -6.75 4.47
C VAL A 52 7.64 -6.97 3.28
N LEU A 53 6.35 -6.69 3.43
CA LEU A 53 5.39 -6.83 2.33
C LEU A 53 5.71 -5.90 1.14
N MET A 54 6.24 -4.70 1.38
CA MET A 54 6.69 -3.82 0.29
C MET A 54 7.94 -4.35 -0.42
N VAL A 55 8.86 -5.02 0.30
CA VAL A 55 9.98 -5.71 -0.33
C VAL A 55 9.48 -6.89 -1.18
N VAL A 56 8.53 -7.68 -0.68
CA VAL A 56 7.89 -8.74 -1.48
C VAL A 56 7.21 -8.16 -2.72
N MET A 57 6.51 -7.03 -2.58
CA MET A 57 5.89 -6.33 -3.71
C MET A 57 6.93 -5.94 -4.77
N ALA A 58 8.10 -5.45 -4.36
CA ALA A 58 9.18 -5.11 -5.28
C ALA A 58 9.59 -6.31 -6.16
N GLU A 59 9.77 -7.47 -5.55
CA GLU A 59 10.15 -8.69 -6.27
C GLU A 59 9.02 -9.15 -7.19
N LEU A 60 7.75 -9.08 -6.76
CA LEU A 60 6.60 -9.39 -7.60
C LEU A 60 6.49 -8.45 -8.81
N VAL A 61 6.68 -7.14 -8.63
CA VAL A 61 6.70 -6.14 -9.72
C VAL A 61 7.81 -6.45 -10.72
N LEU A 62 9.00 -6.82 -10.25
CA LEU A 62 10.10 -7.16 -11.12
C LEU A 62 9.90 -8.49 -11.85
N LEU A 63 9.29 -9.48 -11.20
CA LEU A 63 8.96 -10.77 -11.80
C LEU A 63 7.77 -10.69 -12.77
N SER A 64 6.91 -9.68 -12.67
CA SER A 64 5.80 -9.47 -13.61
C SER A 64 6.25 -8.79 -14.91
N ASN A 65 7.44 -8.20 -14.93
CA ASN A 65 7.98 -7.51 -16.10
C ASN A 65 7.92 -8.31 -17.42
N PRO A 66 8.25 -9.61 -17.49
CA PRO A 66 8.12 -10.40 -18.70
C PRO A 66 6.75 -10.31 -19.38
N ALA A 67 5.67 -10.27 -18.59
CA ALA A 67 4.30 -10.18 -19.11
C ALA A 67 3.87 -8.72 -19.40
N PHE A 68 4.26 -7.77 -18.54
CA PHE A 68 3.68 -6.40 -18.58
C PHE A 68 4.65 -5.31 -19.01
N GLY A 69 5.88 -5.39 -18.50
CA GLY A 69 6.87 -4.33 -18.64
C GLY A 69 7.73 -4.45 -19.90
N LEU A 70 8.04 -5.66 -20.34
CA LEU A 70 9.03 -5.91 -21.39
C LEU A 70 8.41 -6.19 -22.76
N ARG A 71 7.22 -6.81 -22.80
CA ARG A 71 6.60 -7.38 -24.01
C ARG A 71 7.61 -8.21 -24.80
N LEU A 72 7.90 -9.40 -24.27
CA LEU A 72 8.85 -10.30 -24.89
C LEU A 72 8.37 -10.70 -26.29
N ASP A 73 9.30 -10.73 -27.24
CA ASP A 73 9.09 -11.26 -28.57
C ASP A 73 8.55 -12.70 -28.51
N THR A 74 7.56 -13.02 -29.33
CA THR A 74 6.96 -14.37 -29.40
C THR A 74 7.98 -15.42 -29.86
N HIS A 75 9.01 -15.01 -30.59
CA HIS A 75 10.12 -15.88 -31.01
C HIS A 75 11.12 -16.19 -29.90
N MET A 76 11.02 -15.55 -28.72
CA MET A 76 11.90 -15.87 -27.59
C MET A 76 11.65 -17.31 -27.11
N PRO A 77 12.71 -18.13 -26.93
CA PRO A 77 12.57 -19.45 -26.32
C PRO A 77 11.93 -19.35 -24.94
N ALA A 78 10.89 -20.17 -24.70
CA ALA A 78 10.13 -20.19 -23.44
C ALA A 78 9.41 -18.86 -23.08
N SER A 79 9.08 -18.03 -24.09
CA SER A 79 8.27 -16.81 -23.91
C SER A 79 6.95 -17.08 -23.18
N SER A 80 6.23 -18.15 -23.54
CA SER A 80 4.96 -18.54 -22.89
C SER A 80 5.10 -18.82 -21.40
N VAL A 81 6.21 -19.46 -20.98
CA VAL A 81 6.51 -19.72 -19.56
C VAL A 81 6.81 -18.40 -18.83
N ALA A 82 7.64 -17.54 -19.43
CA ALA A 82 7.99 -16.25 -18.83
C ALA A 82 6.77 -15.34 -18.65
N VAL A 83 5.89 -15.28 -19.67
CA VAL A 83 4.62 -14.54 -19.60
C VAL A 83 3.71 -15.13 -18.52
N THR A 84 3.60 -16.45 -18.44
CA THR A 84 2.75 -17.12 -17.42
C THR A 84 3.20 -16.80 -15.99
N ILE A 85 4.51 -16.87 -15.72
CA ILE A 85 5.07 -16.44 -14.44
C ILE A 85 4.74 -14.97 -14.19
N GLY A 86 4.90 -14.14 -15.22
CA GLY A 86 4.59 -12.72 -15.13
C GLY A 86 3.14 -12.44 -14.74
N VAL A 87 2.18 -13.12 -15.37
CA VAL A 87 0.74 -13.02 -15.06
C VAL A 87 0.42 -13.46 -13.62
N ILE A 88 0.95 -14.62 -13.19
CA ILE A 88 0.73 -15.12 -11.82
C ILE A 88 1.28 -14.11 -10.79
N THR A 89 2.47 -13.58 -11.05
CA THR A 89 3.11 -12.61 -10.14
C THR A 89 2.38 -11.27 -10.12
N GLU A 90 1.81 -10.81 -11.24
CA GLU A 90 0.95 -9.61 -11.27
C GLU A 90 -0.30 -9.80 -10.40
N TRP A 91 -1.00 -10.94 -10.51
CA TRP A 91 -2.18 -11.16 -9.67
C TRP A 91 -1.83 -11.22 -8.19
N ALA A 92 -0.67 -11.80 -7.85
CA ALA A 92 -0.17 -11.75 -6.48
C ALA A 92 0.02 -10.30 -5.98
N GLN A 93 0.36 -9.36 -6.87
CA GLN A 93 0.42 -7.93 -6.53
C GLN A 93 -0.95 -7.38 -6.14
N PHE A 94 -2.05 -7.81 -6.77
CA PHE A 94 -3.39 -7.33 -6.40
C PHE A 94 -3.79 -7.78 -4.99
N GLY A 95 -3.60 -9.06 -4.66
CA GLY A 95 -3.83 -9.57 -3.29
C GLY A 95 -2.98 -8.86 -2.24
N LEU A 96 -1.70 -8.63 -2.55
CA LEU A 96 -0.77 -7.92 -1.68
C LEU A 96 -1.12 -6.43 -1.55
N THR A 97 -1.51 -5.78 -2.64
CA THR A 97 -1.95 -4.36 -2.65
C THR A 97 -3.20 -4.19 -1.81
N ALA A 98 -4.19 -5.08 -1.94
CA ALA A 98 -5.38 -5.07 -1.11
C ALA A 98 -5.02 -5.16 0.39
N ARG A 99 -4.08 -6.04 0.76
CA ARG A 99 -3.58 -6.18 2.13
C ARG A 99 -2.87 -4.92 2.65
N LEU A 100 -2.09 -4.25 1.80
CA LEU A 100 -1.39 -3.02 2.14
C LEU A 100 -2.37 -1.84 2.30
N LEU A 101 -3.23 -1.61 1.30
CA LEU A 101 -4.19 -0.50 1.29
C LEU A 101 -5.23 -0.62 2.41
N LEU A 102 -5.81 -1.81 2.62
CA LEU A 102 -6.77 -2.02 3.71
C LEU A 102 -6.09 -1.98 5.08
N GLY A 103 -4.79 -2.33 5.17
CA GLY A 103 -4.00 -2.14 6.38
C GLY A 103 -3.81 -0.67 6.76
N ILE A 104 -3.75 0.24 5.78
CA ILE A 104 -3.72 1.70 6.03
C ILE A 104 -5.03 2.15 6.70
N ALA A 105 -6.17 1.63 6.24
CA ALA A 105 -7.50 1.97 6.77
C ALA A 105 -7.78 1.30 8.13
N ALA A 106 -7.34 0.05 8.30
CA ALA A 106 -7.56 -0.77 9.49
C ALA A 106 -6.24 -1.43 9.93
N PRO A 107 -5.49 -0.80 10.86
CA PRO A 107 -4.21 -1.31 11.34
C PRO A 107 -4.32 -2.73 11.93
N ASP A 108 -5.40 -2.98 12.67
CA ASP A 108 -5.72 -4.30 13.20
C ASP A 108 -6.77 -4.99 12.31
N LEU A 109 -6.29 -5.56 11.21
CA LEU A 109 -7.14 -6.35 10.32
C LEU A 109 -7.74 -7.58 11.01
N SER A 110 -7.12 -8.11 12.08
CA SER A 110 -7.63 -9.31 12.75
C SER A 110 -8.98 -9.05 13.43
N ARG A 111 -9.16 -7.84 13.97
CA ARG A 111 -10.39 -7.41 14.66
C ARG A 111 -11.44 -6.84 13.71
N ALA A 112 -11.03 -6.35 12.54
CA ALA A 112 -11.94 -5.71 11.59
C ALA A 112 -12.50 -6.73 10.59
N TRP A 113 -13.72 -7.22 10.82
CA TRP A 113 -14.36 -8.24 9.98
C TRP A 113 -14.39 -7.87 8.49
N LEU A 114 -14.92 -6.68 8.14
CA LEU A 114 -15.10 -6.30 6.74
C LEU A 114 -13.77 -6.13 5.98
N PRO A 115 -12.77 -5.36 6.45
CA PRO A 115 -11.45 -5.30 5.82
C PRO A 115 -10.77 -6.67 5.68
N ASN A 116 -10.88 -7.52 6.71
CA ASN A 116 -10.29 -8.86 6.68
C ASN A 116 -10.95 -9.75 5.61
N THR A 117 -12.28 -9.71 5.51
CA THR A 117 -13.02 -10.45 4.49
C THR A 117 -12.65 -9.99 3.09
N LEU A 118 -12.48 -8.68 2.87
CA LEU A 118 -12.03 -8.16 1.57
C LEU A 118 -10.60 -8.61 1.23
N VAL A 119 -9.68 -8.63 2.19
CA VAL A 119 -8.32 -9.17 1.97
C VAL A 119 -8.37 -10.66 1.64
N LYS A 120 -9.17 -11.46 2.36
CA LYS A 120 -9.33 -12.90 2.06
C LYS A 120 -9.93 -13.13 0.68
N ALA A 121 -10.94 -12.34 0.30
CA ALA A 121 -11.53 -12.39 -1.03
C ALA A 121 -10.53 -11.99 -2.13
N ALA A 122 -9.69 -10.97 -1.89
CA ALA A 122 -8.62 -10.58 -2.80
C ALA A 122 -7.63 -11.74 -3.04
N TRP A 123 -7.19 -12.41 -1.97
CA TRP A 123 -6.33 -13.59 -2.07
C TRP A 123 -7.03 -14.77 -2.74
N GLY A 124 -8.32 -14.96 -2.46
CA GLY A 124 -9.14 -15.95 -3.15
C GLY A 124 -9.15 -15.74 -4.66
N LEU A 125 -9.43 -14.51 -5.12
CA LEU A 125 -9.39 -14.16 -6.53
C LEU A 125 -7.99 -14.34 -7.13
N THR A 126 -6.95 -13.88 -6.42
CA THR A 126 -5.54 -14.03 -6.81
C THR A 126 -5.17 -15.50 -7.07
N ILE A 127 -5.63 -16.41 -6.20
CA ILE A 127 -5.35 -17.85 -6.33
C ILE A 127 -6.22 -18.47 -7.41
N LEU A 128 -7.49 -18.08 -7.53
CA LEU A 128 -8.42 -18.66 -8.50
C LEU A 128 -8.12 -18.24 -9.94
N GLY A 129 -7.62 -17.02 -10.16
CA GLY A 129 -7.28 -16.47 -11.47
C GLY A 129 -6.44 -17.44 -12.33
N PRO A 130 -5.29 -17.93 -11.85
CA PRO A 130 -4.45 -18.88 -12.59
C PRO A 130 -5.15 -20.16 -12.99
N PHE A 131 -5.90 -20.76 -12.07
CA PHE A 131 -6.57 -22.03 -12.35
C PHE A 131 -7.71 -21.90 -13.35
N ILE A 132 -8.32 -20.72 -13.44
CA ILE A 132 -9.46 -20.47 -14.32
C ILE A 132 -9.01 -19.93 -15.67
N LEU A 133 -8.13 -18.93 -15.70
CA LEU A 133 -7.80 -18.18 -16.91
C LEU A 133 -6.63 -18.76 -17.71
N LEU A 134 -5.58 -19.30 -17.06
CA LEU A 134 -4.42 -19.83 -17.80
C LEU A 134 -4.78 -21.01 -18.71
N PRO A 135 -5.71 -21.92 -18.36
CA PRO A 135 -6.14 -22.98 -19.27
C PRO A 135 -6.96 -22.48 -20.46
N LEU A 136 -7.62 -21.33 -20.32
CA LEU A 136 -8.48 -20.71 -21.34
C LEU A 136 -7.74 -19.66 -22.19
N MET A 137 -6.51 -19.30 -21.81
CA MET A 137 -5.74 -18.25 -22.44
C MET A 137 -5.49 -18.60 -23.92
N THR A 138 -5.97 -17.74 -24.81
CA THR A 138 -5.90 -17.93 -26.26
C THR A 138 -5.40 -16.66 -26.95
N SER A 139 -4.79 -16.82 -28.12
CA SER A 139 -4.26 -15.72 -28.93
C SER A 139 -5.40 -14.99 -29.65
N LEU A 140 -5.48 -13.67 -29.47
CA LEU A 140 -6.49 -12.79 -30.10
C LEU A 140 -5.81 -11.81 -31.07
N PRO A 141 -6.51 -11.34 -32.13
CA PRO A 141 -5.93 -10.43 -33.14
C PRO A 141 -5.43 -9.10 -32.55
N GLU A 142 -6.16 -8.57 -31.57
CA GLU A 142 -5.80 -7.37 -30.82
C GLU A 142 -5.55 -7.78 -29.37
N CYS A 143 -4.33 -8.26 -29.12
CA CYS A 143 -3.98 -8.87 -27.86
C CYS A 143 -3.20 -7.92 -26.94
N GLY A 144 -3.76 -7.64 -25.76
CA GLY A 144 -3.06 -6.99 -24.65
C GLY A 144 -2.11 -7.95 -23.91
N THR A 145 -1.74 -7.60 -22.66
CA THR A 145 -0.73 -8.34 -21.86
C THR A 145 -1.23 -9.65 -21.23
N TRP A 146 -2.50 -10.03 -21.41
CA TRP A 146 -3.15 -11.21 -20.78
C TRP A 146 -3.58 -12.28 -21.77
N CYS A 147 -3.18 -12.16 -23.02
CA CYS A 147 -3.57 -13.08 -24.06
C CYS A 147 -2.37 -13.44 -24.92
N GLY A 148 -2.47 -14.59 -25.58
CA GLY A 148 -1.32 -15.34 -26.07
C GLY A 148 -1.30 -16.75 -25.51
N ASP A 149 -0.34 -17.54 -25.96
CA ASP A 149 -0.31 -18.96 -25.61
C ASP A 149 0.25 -19.17 -24.20
N SER A 150 -0.53 -19.88 -23.38
CA SER A 150 -0.12 -20.41 -22.08
C SER A 150 0.39 -21.84 -22.26
N PRO A 151 1.43 -22.30 -21.54
CA PRO A 151 1.84 -23.70 -21.57
C PRO A 151 0.78 -24.64 -20.97
N PHE A 152 -0.25 -24.09 -20.32
CA PHE A 152 -1.35 -24.82 -19.68
C PHE A 152 -2.66 -24.76 -20.47
N HIS A 153 -2.66 -24.18 -21.68
CA HIS A 153 -3.89 -24.05 -22.46
C HIS A 153 -4.46 -25.42 -22.87
N TRP A 154 -5.78 -25.55 -22.83
CA TRP A 154 -6.50 -26.76 -23.26
C TRP A 154 -7.73 -26.48 -24.12
N ASN A 155 -8.14 -25.21 -24.23
CA ASN A 155 -9.31 -24.79 -25.00
C ASN A 155 -8.98 -23.46 -25.70
N HIS A 156 -9.28 -23.38 -26.99
CA HIS A 156 -9.02 -22.22 -27.84
C HIS A 156 -10.27 -21.33 -28.07
N ASP A 157 -11.39 -21.63 -27.40
CA ASP A 157 -12.62 -20.86 -27.53
C ASP A 157 -12.45 -19.44 -26.95
N ALA A 158 -12.25 -18.49 -27.86
CA ALA A 158 -12.13 -17.08 -27.55
C ALA A 158 -13.36 -16.53 -26.81
N SER A 159 -14.57 -16.99 -27.15
CA SER A 159 -15.80 -16.49 -26.51
C SER A 159 -15.90 -16.91 -25.05
N LEU A 160 -15.50 -18.15 -24.75
CA LEU A 160 -15.44 -18.67 -23.39
C LEU A 160 -14.36 -17.94 -22.58
N TYR A 161 -13.17 -17.75 -23.13
CA TYR A 161 -12.09 -17.00 -22.49
C TYR A 161 -12.53 -15.58 -22.13
N LEU A 162 -13.10 -14.84 -23.09
CA LEU A 162 -13.57 -13.47 -22.89
C LEU A 162 -14.65 -13.41 -21.81
N SER A 163 -15.64 -14.30 -21.86
CA SER A 163 -16.73 -14.34 -20.86
C SER A 163 -16.20 -14.58 -19.43
N VAL A 164 -15.30 -15.56 -19.28
CA VAL A 164 -14.73 -15.91 -17.96
C VAL A 164 -13.82 -14.80 -17.46
N ARG A 165 -13.03 -14.18 -18.34
CA ARG A 165 -12.19 -13.03 -18.05
C ARG A 165 -13.02 -11.84 -17.56
N ASP A 166 -14.11 -11.51 -18.25
CA ASP A 166 -14.91 -10.32 -17.92
C ASP A 166 -15.62 -10.50 -16.57
N ILE A 167 -16.05 -11.72 -16.23
CA ILE A 167 -16.55 -12.07 -14.89
C ILE A 167 -15.45 -11.87 -13.83
N TYR A 168 -14.25 -12.37 -14.10
CA TYR A 168 -13.12 -12.28 -13.18
C TYR A 168 -12.69 -10.82 -12.92
N VAL A 169 -12.58 -10.02 -13.99
CA VAL A 169 -12.29 -8.59 -13.93
C VAL A 169 -13.38 -7.83 -13.17
N SER A 170 -14.65 -8.13 -13.45
CA SER A 170 -15.78 -7.52 -12.75
C SER A 170 -15.74 -7.81 -11.24
N ALA A 171 -15.32 -9.02 -10.84
CA ALA A 171 -15.15 -9.36 -9.43
C ALA A 171 -14.07 -8.49 -8.75
N TRP A 172 -12.95 -8.22 -9.44
CA TRP A 172 -11.93 -7.29 -8.96
C TRP A 172 -12.44 -5.86 -8.83
N ALA A 173 -13.19 -5.35 -9.82
CA ALA A 173 -13.77 -4.02 -9.78
C ALA A 173 -14.75 -3.85 -8.59
N VAL A 174 -15.58 -4.87 -8.34
CA VAL A 174 -16.50 -4.90 -7.18
C VAL A 174 -15.71 -4.88 -5.87
N LEU A 175 -14.69 -5.72 -5.75
CA LEU A 175 -13.85 -5.80 -4.55
C LEU A 175 -13.14 -4.46 -4.27
N ALA A 176 -12.56 -3.85 -5.30
CA ALA A 176 -11.89 -2.55 -5.20
C ALA A 176 -12.87 -1.44 -4.80
N SER A 177 -14.10 -1.47 -5.33
CA SER A 177 -15.18 -0.55 -4.95
C SER A 177 -15.57 -0.70 -3.48
N CYS A 178 -15.68 -1.93 -2.98
CA CYS A 178 -15.92 -2.19 -1.56
C CYS A 178 -14.76 -1.69 -0.67
N ALA A 179 -13.50 -1.92 -1.09
CA ALA A 179 -12.32 -1.43 -0.38
C ALA A 179 -12.29 0.11 -0.32
N MET A 180 -12.63 0.77 -1.43
CA MET A 180 -12.76 2.22 -1.50
C MET A 180 -13.85 2.72 -0.55
N GLY A 181 -14.99 2.05 -0.47
CA GLY A 181 -16.05 2.36 0.50
C GLY A 181 -15.59 2.26 1.96
N VAL A 182 -14.76 1.26 2.29
CA VAL A 182 -14.15 1.12 3.62
C VAL A 182 -13.21 2.29 3.92
N ILE A 183 -12.33 2.64 2.98
CA ILE A 183 -11.39 3.76 3.11
C ILE A 183 -12.14 5.08 3.26
N ALA A 184 -13.17 5.32 2.43
CA ALA A 184 -14.00 6.53 2.50
C ALA A 184 -14.73 6.62 3.84
N ARG A 185 -15.36 5.53 4.31
CA ARG A 185 -16.02 5.49 5.62
C ARG A 185 -15.04 5.76 6.76
N ARG A 186 -13.81 5.27 6.66
CA ARG A 186 -12.76 5.54 7.65
C ARG A 186 -12.32 6.99 7.61
N ALA A 187 -12.14 7.57 6.43
CA ALA A 187 -11.79 8.99 6.28
C ALA A 187 -12.86 9.91 6.88
N VAL A 188 -14.15 9.62 6.66
CA VAL A 188 -15.26 10.41 7.24
C VAL A 188 -15.33 10.31 8.77
N ARG A 189 -14.91 9.18 9.35
CA ARG A 189 -14.94 8.94 10.81
C ARG A 189 -13.62 9.21 11.52
N ALA A 190 -12.56 9.55 10.80
CA ALA A 190 -11.25 9.76 11.37
C ALA A 190 -11.21 11.09 12.13
N THR A 191 -10.53 11.11 13.27
CA THR A 191 -10.30 12.34 14.04
C THR A 191 -9.40 13.30 13.24
N HIS A 192 -9.39 14.58 13.59
CA HIS A 192 -8.58 15.58 12.89
C HIS A 192 -7.09 15.22 12.84
N ARG A 193 -6.58 14.58 13.91
CA ARG A 193 -5.20 14.08 14.01
C ARG A 193 -4.96 12.87 13.12
N GLU A 194 -5.85 11.88 13.14
CA GLU A 194 -5.78 10.72 12.24
C GLU A 194 -5.80 11.17 10.78
N LEU A 195 -6.68 12.12 10.45
CA LEU A 195 -6.74 12.74 9.14
C LEU A 195 -5.42 13.45 8.81
N LEU A 196 -4.89 14.34 9.63
CA LEU A 196 -3.66 15.06 9.27
C LEU A 196 -2.46 14.12 9.02
N LYS A 197 -2.34 13.03 9.79
CA LYS A 197 -1.27 12.04 9.62
C LYS A 197 -1.50 11.14 8.40
N ARG A 198 -2.74 10.70 8.15
CA ARG A 198 -3.05 9.67 7.15
C ARG A 198 -3.74 10.20 5.90
N ARG A 199 -4.09 11.48 5.83
CA ARG A 199 -4.86 12.08 4.72
C ARG A 199 -4.18 11.85 3.39
N LEU A 200 -2.86 12.01 3.33
CA LEU A 200 -2.12 11.75 2.10
C LEU A 200 -2.20 10.27 1.71
N ALA A 201 -2.00 9.36 2.66
CA ALA A 201 -2.06 7.92 2.40
C ALA A 201 -3.47 7.44 2.03
N LEU A 202 -4.52 7.94 2.70
CA LEU A 202 -5.91 7.63 2.40
C LEU A 202 -6.34 8.23 1.05
N LEU A 203 -5.88 9.44 0.73
CA LEU A 203 -6.13 10.09 -0.55
C LEU A 203 -5.48 9.29 -1.69
N PHE A 204 -4.20 8.94 -1.56
CA PHE A 204 -3.53 8.10 -2.53
C PHE A 204 -4.20 6.74 -2.66
N ALA A 205 -4.55 6.06 -1.55
CA ALA A 205 -5.27 4.79 -1.61
C ALA A 205 -6.61 4.89 -2.34
N ALA A 206 -7.37 5.97 -2.11
CA ALA A 206 -8.63 6.22 -2.80
C ALA A 206 -8.43 6.52 -4.28
N ILE A 207 -7.45 7.35 -4.64
CA ILE A 207 -7.09 7.64 -6.04
C ILE A 207 -6.67 6.37 -6.76
N LEU A 208 -5.84 5.54 -6.13
CA LEU A 208 -5.36 4.27 -6.68
C LEU A 208 -6.51 3.31 -6.97
N LEU A 209 -7.40 3.10 -6.00
CA LEU A 209 -8.57 2.24 -6.18
C LEU A 209 -9.53 2.81 -7.21
N GLY A 210 -9.72 4.13 -7.24
CA GLY A 210 -10.56 4.79 -8.25
C GLY A 210 -10.02 4.60 -9.67
N ILE A 211 -8.71 4.79 -9.86
CA ILE A 211 -8.03 4.52 -11.14
C ILE A 211 -8.20 3.06 -11.52
N PHE A 212 -7.94 2.14 -10.59
CA PHE A 212 -8.07 0.69 -10.82
C PHE A 212 -9.50 0.33 -11.26
N VAL A 213 -10.53 0.78 -10.52
CA VAL A 213 -11.94 0.53 -10.88
C VAL A 213 -12.28 1.07 -12.27
N VAL A 214 -11.79 2.27 -12.61
CA VAL A 214 -12.02 2.85 -13.95
C VAL A 214 -11.31 2.03 -15.04
N GLN A 215 -10.11 1.52 -14.79
CA GLN A 215 -9.38 0.67 -15.74
C GLN A 215 -10.08 -0.68 -15.95
N GLU A 216 -10.52 -1.33 -14.88
CA GLU A 216 -11.25 -2.61 -14.98
C GLU A 216 -12.61 -2.44 -15.67
N LEU A 217 -13.35 -1.36 -15.38
CA LEU A 217 -14.63 -1.09 -16.04
C LEU A 217 -14.44 -0.84 -17.54
N LYS A 218 -13.40 -0.12 -17.94
CA LYS A 218 -13.06 0.07 -19.35
C LYS A 218 -12.75 -1.26 -20.03
N ALA A 219 -11.98 -2.14 -19.37
CA ALA A 219 -11.65 -3.45 -19.91
C ALA A 219 -12.89 -4.32 -20.19
N VAL A 220 -13.94 -4.21 -19.36
CA VAL A 220 -15.22 -4.92 -19.58
C VAL A 220 -16.05 -4.28 -20.68
N VAL A 221 -16.21 -2.95 -20.67
CA VAL A 221 -17.11 -2.26 -21.62
C VAL A 221 -16.56 -2.30 -23.04
N GLU A 222 -15.29 -1.96 -23.21
CA GLU A 222 -14.70 -1.81 -24.53
C GLU A 222 -14.34 -3.17 -25.15
N HIS A 223 -14.30 -4.25 -24.35
CA HIS A 223 -13.70 -5.56 -24.67
C HIS A 223 -12.23 -5.47 -25.16
N GLU A 224 -11.75 -4.28 -25.49
CA GLU A 224 -10.37 -3.84 -25.52
C GLU A 224 -9.79 -3.98 -24.12
N TRP A 225 -8.88 -4.93 -23.96
CA TRP A 225 -8.04 -4.90 -22.80
C TRP A 225 -7.19 -3.62 -22.87
N SER A 226 -7.20 -2.83 -21.81
CA SER A 226 -6.29 -1.70 -21.59
C SER A 226 -4.84 -2.15 -21.32
N GLY A 227 -4.43 -3.25 -21.96
CA GLY A 227 -3.03 -3.49 -22.24
C GLY A 227 -2.53 -2.21 -22.86
N ILE A 228 -1.56 -1.60 -22.18
CA ILE A 228 -0.81 -0.44 -22.66
C ILE A 228 -0.74 -0.53 -24.19
N ALA A 229 -1.30 0.43 -24.93
CA ALA A 229 -1.24 0.53 -26.40
C ALA A 229 -1.77 -0.64 -27.28
N VAL A 230 -2.91 -0.39 -27.93
CA VAL A 230 -3.05 -0.59 -29.40
C VAL A 230 -3.25 0.75 -30.14
N SER A 231 -3.71 1.81 -29.44
CA SER A 231 -3.79 3.16 -30.03
C SER A 231 -2.55 4.02 -29.71
N PRO A 232 -1.80 4.52 -30.71
CA PRO A 232 -0.70 5.48 -30.54
C PRO A 232 -1.10 6.76 -29.78
N ALA A 233 -2.37 7.13 -29.81
CA ALA A 233 -2.91 8.30 -29.13
C ALA A 233 -3.19 8.08 -27.63
N ARG A 234 -3.31 6.82 -27.16
CA ARG A 234 -3.62 6.47 -25.75
C ARG A 234 -2.40 6.04 -24.94
N GLY A 235 -1.26 5.75 -25.58
CA GLY A 235 -0.01 5.32 -24.94
C GLY A 235 0.51 6.22 -23.80
N PRO A 236 0.57 7.56 -23.95
CA PRO A 236 1.16 8.41 -22.92
C PRO A 236 0.25 8.61 -21.70
N MET A 237 -1.08 8.68 -21.86
CA MET A 237 -2.00 8.75 -20.72
C MET A 237 -1.96 7.47 -19.89
N ASN A 238 -1.95 6.29 -20.54
CA ASN A 238 -1.91 5.02 -19.82
C ASN A 238 -0.58 4.85 -19.05
N LEU A 239 0.53 5.33 -19.62
CA LEU A 239 1.84 5.29 -18.97
C LEU A 239 1.93 6.22 -17.75
N LEU A 240 1.34 7.41 -17.83
CA LEU A 240 1.28 8.34 -16.70
C LEU A 240 0.38 7.80 -15.58
N THR A 241 -0.71 7.11 -15.93
CA THR A 241 -1.56 6.38 -14.98
C THR A 241 -0.79 5.24 -14.31
N VAL A 242 -0.07 4.41 -15.06
CA VAL A 242 0.76 3.32 -14.51
C VAL A 242 1.85 3.86 -13.59
N ALA A 243 2.57 4.90 -14.01
CA ALA A 243 3.61 5.53 -13.19
C ALA A 243 3.01 6.13 -11.89
N ALA A 244 1.88 6.81 -11.99
CA ALA A 244 1.17 7.34 -10.83
C ALA A 244 0.73 6.22 -9.88
N VAL A 245 0.23 5.11 -10.41
CA VAL A 245 -0.24 3.97 -9.61
C VAL A 245 0.93 3.29 -8.88
N LEU A 246 1.99 2.96 -9.60
CA LEU A 246 3.14 2.25 -9.05
C LEU A 246 3.91 3.09 -8.02
N LEU A 247 3.98 4.41 -8.20
CA LEU A 247 4.71 5.29 -7.29
C LEU A 247 3.85 5.81 -6.13
N ALA A 248 2.52 5.80 -6.24
CA ALA A 248 1.65 6.33 -5.19
C ALA A 248 1.77 5.55 -3.88
N VAL A 249 1.82 4.21 -3.92
CA VAL A 249 1.90 3.39 -2.69
C VAL A 249 3.19 3.67 -1.92
N PRO A 250 4.39 3.61 -2.52
CA PRO A 250 5.60 3.89 -1.75
C PRO A 250 5.75 5.36 -1.36
N VAL A 251 5.26 6.32 -2.17
CA VAL A 251 5.21 7.73 -1.77
C VAL A 251 4.32 7.94 -0.55
N ALA A 252 3.10 7.40 -0.57
CA ALA A 252 2.16 7.47 0.55
C ALA A 252 2.75 6.87 1.83
N PHE A 253 3.39 5.71 1.70
CA PHE A 253 4.03 5.02 2.81
C PHE A 253 5.22 5.83 3.37
N THR A 254 6.08 6.36 2.49
CA THR A 254 7.23 7.18 2.88
C THR A 254 6.79 8.44 3.62
N ALA A 255 5.75 9.11 3.13
CA ALA A 255 5.19 10.28 3.79
C ALA A 255 4.66 9.96 5.20
N ALA A 256 3.98 8.81 5.36
CA ALA A 256 3.51 8.34 6.66
C ALA A 256 4.69 8.02 7.61
N LEU A 257 5.75 7.39 7.11
CA LEU A 257 6.95 7.08 7.88
C LEU A 257 7.67 8.36 8.35
N LEU A 258 7.89 9.31 7.43
CA LEU A 258 8.52 10.60 7.73
C LEU A 258 7.71 11.41 8.75
N GLY A 259 6.37 11.38 8.66
CA GLY A 259 5.49 12.03 9.63
C GLY A 259 5.70 11.50 11.06
N ASN A 260 5.86 10.18 11.21
CA ASN A 260 6.09 9.56 12.51
C ASN A 260 7.51 9.83 13.05
N GLN A 261 8.52 9.80 12.18
CA GLN A 261 9.90 10.13 12.56
C GLN A 261 10.02 11.60 12.99
N ALA A 262 9.31 12.53 12.33
CA ALA A 262 9.29 13.92 12.74
C ALA A 262 8.65 14.13 14.13
N ALA A 263 7.60 13.37 14.47
CA ALA A 263 6.98 13.40 15.79
C ALA A 263 7.93 12.87 16.87
N LEU A 264 8.61 11.74 16.62
CA LEU A 264 9.62 11.18 17.51
C LEU A 264 10.81 12.14 17.71
N ALA A 265 11.30 12.76 16.64
CA ALA A 265 12.37 13.76 16.73
C ALA A 265 11.93 14.99 17.54
N GLY A 266 10.66 15.41 17.41
CA GLY A 266 10.07 16.47 18.22
C GLY A 266 10.09 16.13 19.71
N ILE A 267 9.71 14.90 20.08
CA ILE A 267 9.76 14.43 21.47
C ILE A 267 11.19 14.25 21.96
N ALA A 268 12.10 13.72 21.13
CA ALA A 268 13.51 13.57 21.48
C ALA A 268 14.16 14.93 21.78
N ARG A 269 13.78 16.00 21.06
CA ARG A 269 14.20 17.37 21.40
C ARG A 269 13.69 17.82 22.76
N LEU A 270 12.46 17.46 23.14
CA LEU A 270 11.92 17.76 24.48
C LEU A 270 12.66 17.00 25.57
N ILE A 271 12.99 15.73 25.33
CA ILE A 271 13.82 14.95 26.24
C ILE A 271 15.22 15.57 26.33
N GLY A 272 15.80 16.04 25.22
CA GLY A 272 17.13 16.64 25.22
C GLY A 272 17.24 18.00 25.91
N MET A 273 16.13 18.67 26.25
CA MET A 273 16.17 19.98 26.90
C MET A 273 16.74 19.88 28.33
N PRO A 274 17.70 20.75 28.69
CA PRO A 274 18.31 20.76 30.02
C PRO A 274 17.42 21.41 31.08
N GLU A 275 16.60 22.37 30.69
CA GLU A 275 15.69 23.08 31.60
C GLU A 275 14.33 22.37 31.68
N ARG A 276 13.76 22.32 32.89
CA ARG A 276 12.40 21.81 33.09
C ARG A 276 11.41 22.78 32.48
N LEU A 277 10.55 22.25 31.62
CA LEU A 277 9.42 23.00 31.10
C LEU A 277 8.28 23.00 32.13
N GLY A 278 7.74 24.17 32.44
CA GLY A 278 6.51 24.25 33.23
C GLY A 278 5.36 23.47 32.57
N PRO A 279 4.36 22.98 33.32
CA PRO A 279 3.33 22.06 32.82
C PRO A 279 2.61 22.53 31.55
N HIS A 280 2.28 23.83 31.47
CA HIS A 280 1.64 24.42 30.29
C HIS A 280 2.57 24.46 29.07
N ALA A 281 3.85 24.80 29.26
CA ALA A 281 4.84 24.85 28.18
C ALA A 281 5.13 23.44 27.65
N LEU A 282 5.22 22.45 28.55
CA LEU A 282 5.37 21.03 28.21
C LEU A 282 4.16 20.51 27.44
N GLN A 283 2.95 20.79 27.91
CA GLN A 283 1.71 20.42 27.20
C GLN A 283 1.69 21.02 25.79
N GLU A 284 1.99 22.31 25.64
CA GLU A 284 1.98 22.98 24.34
C GLU A 284 3.08 22.45 23.41
N ALA A 285 4.24 22.09 23.96
CA ALA A 285 5.29 21.46 23.20
C ALA A 285 4.90 20.05 22.73
N LEU A 286 4.25 19.27 23.60
CA LEU A 286 3.71 17.95 23.26
C LEU A 286 2.57 18.04 22.24
N ARG A 287 1.64 18.99 22.38
CA ARG A 287 0.59 19.26 21.37
C ARG A 287 1.17 19.51 20.00
N ARG A 288 2.21 20.35 19.91
CA ARG A 288 2.91 20.65 18.65
C ARG A 288 3.67 19.44 18.11
N ALA A 289 4.43 18.74 18.97
CA ALA A 289 5.20 17.56 18.56
C ALA A 289 4.30 16.42 18.05
N LEU A 290 3.17 16.18 18.72
CA LEU A 290 2.22 15.13 18.40
C LEU A 290 1.16 15.52 17.36
N ARG A 291 1.10 16.81 17.01
CA ARG A 291 0.05 17.44 16.19
C ARG A 291 -1.35 17.11 16.72
N ASP A 292 -1.50 17.20 18.04
CA ASP A 292 -2.71 16.85 18.76
C ASP A 292 -3.17 18.07 19.57
N PRO A 293 -4.09 18.91 19.05
CA PRO A 293 -4.54 20.11 19.75
C PRO A 293 -5.38 19.78 21.00
N GLU A 294 -5.97 18.58 21.04
CA GLU A 294 -6.84 18.14 22.14
C GLU A 294 -6.04 17.51 23.28
N LEU A 295 -4.75 17.27 23.10
CA LEU A 295 -3.88 16.69 24.12
C LEU A 295 -3.87 17.54 25.39
N ARG A 296 -4.09 16.90 26.53
CA ARG A 296 -4.04 17.52 27.85
C ARG A 296 -3.19 16.67 28.79
N VAL A 297 -2.39 17.35 29.61
CA VAL A 297 -1.59 16.73 30.66
C VAL A 297 -2.18 17.20 31.98
N SER A 298 -2.70 16.28 32.78
CA SER A 298 -3.18 16.60 34.14
C SER A 298 -2.26 15.93 35.17
N THR A 299 -1.82 16.73 36.15
CA THR A 299 -1.07 16.25 37.33
C THR A 299 -1.99 16.09 38.54
N ASP A 300 -3.27 16.48 38.45
CA ASP A 300 -4.21 16.39 39.57
C ASP A 300 -4.94 15.05 39.56
N SER A 301 -4.65 14.23 40.58
CA SER A 301 -5.25 12.92 40.82
C SER A 301 -6.79 12.91 40.86
N ARG A 302 -7.43 14.04 41.21
CA ARG A 302 -8.90 14.14 41.35
C ARG A 302 -9.62 14.32 40.02
N ASP A 303 -8.93 14.90 39.03
CA ASP A 303 -9.44 15.05 37.66
C ASP A 303 -9.38 13.72 36.88
N LEU A 304 -8.57 12.77 37.36
CA LEU A 304 -8.32 11.47 36.71
C LEU A 304 -9.55 10.55 36.68
N SER A 305 -10.46 10.67 37.65
CA SER A 305 -11.67 9.84 37.71
C SER A 305 -12.83 10.39 36.87
N ALA A 306 -12.81 11.69 36.54
CA ALA A 306 -13.91 12.37 35.86
C ALA A 306 -13.83 12.21 34.32
N TYR A 307 -12.62 12.09 33.77
CA TYR A 307 -12.39 11.99 32.33
C TYR A 307 -12.27 10.54 31.83
N CYS A 308 -13.39 9.82 31.91
CA CYS A 308 -13.83 8.80 30.96
C CYS A 308 -12.96 7.55 30.66
N SER A 309 -13.62 6.40 30.75
CA SER A 309 -13.27 5.01 30.40
C SER A 309 -12.49 4.68 29.10
N ARG A 310 -11.97 5.62 28.30
CA ARG A 310 -11.41 5.30 26.98
C ARG A 310 -10.03 5.84 26.59
N CYS A 311 -9.45 6.85 27.26
CA CYS A 311 -8.18 7.44 26.78
C CYS A 311 -7.32 8.06 27.90
N ASP A 312 -6.99 7.30 28.94
CA ASP A 312 -6.02 7.69 29.98
C ASP A 312 -4.75 6.84 29.81
N THR A 313 -3.62 7.48 29.49
CA THR A 313 -2.31 6.88 29.69
C THR A 313 -1.66 7.48 30.94
N ARG A 314 -1.51 6.64 31.96
CA ARG A 314 -0.83 6.99 33.22
C ARG A 314 0.68 7.08 33.00
N VAL A 315 1.28 8.08 33.62
CA VAL A 315 2.71 8.41 33.52
C VAL A 315 3.38 8.18 34.87
N GLY A 316 4.46 7.39 34.92
CA GLY A 316 5.18 7.03 36.15
C GLY A 316 4.55 5.86 36.93
N ASP A 317 5.35 5.30 37.84
CA ASP A 317 4.93 4.32 38.84
C ASP A 317 5.57 4.67 40.21
N PRO A 318 4.81 5.23 41.17
CA PRO A 318 3.37 5.52 41.12
C PRO A 318 3.02 6.65 40.12
N PRO A 319 1.77 6.71 39.63
CA PRO A 319 1.38 7.64 38.57
C PRO A 319 1.45 9.10 39.05
N VAL A 320 2.25 9.91 38.37
CA VAL A 320 2.47 11.33 38.66
C VAL A 320 1.67 12.27 37.76
N ALA A 321 1.22 11.76 36.62
CA ALA A 321 0.40 12.49 35.67
C ALA A 321 -0.43 11.53 34.81
N VAL A 322 -1.45 12.10 34.17
CA VAL A 322 -2.26 11.44 33.16
C VAL A 322 -2.24 12.23 31.87
N LEU A 323 -2.04 11.49 30.79
CA LEU A 323 -2.10 11.99 29.44
C LEU A 323 -3.47 11.67 28.85
N LEU A 324 -4.26 12.72 28.63
CA LEU A 324 -5.48 12.69 27.84
C LEU A 324 -5.10 12.97 26.40
N HIS A 325 -5.26 11.99 25.52
CA HIS A 325 -4.83 12.07 24.13
C HIS A 325 -5.82 11.40 23.19
N ASP A 326 -5.68 11.69 21.89
CA ASP A 326 -6.44 10.99 20.86
C ASP A 326 -6.21 9.46 20.93
N PRO A 327 -7.27 8.62 20.94
CA PRO A 327 -7.14 7.17 21.04
C PRO A 327 -6.29 6.53 19.93
N SER A 328 -6.09 7.19 18.79
CA SER A 328 -5.17 6.73 17.74
C SER A 328 -3.73 6.54 18.22
N LEU A 329 -3.31 7.23 19.29
CA LEU A 329 -1.96 7.09 19.86
C LEU A 329 -1.73 5.69 20.47
N PHE A 330 -2.79 4.95 20.84
CA PHE A 330 -2.66 3.55 21.26
C PHE A 330 -2.15 2.62 20.15
N HIS A 331 -2.31 3.02 18.89
CA HIS A 331 -1.74 2.29 17.75
C HIS A 331 -0.28 2.66 17.48
N GLU A 332 0.31 3.58 18.27
CA GLU A 332 1.69 4.03 18.16
C GLU A 332 2.42 3.88 19.51
N PRO A 333 2.59 2.66 20.03
CA PRO A 333 3.12 2.43 21.38
C PRO A 333 4.52 3.02 21.60
N GLN A 334 5.35 3.06 20.55
CA GLN A 334 6.66 3.69 20.59
C GLN A 334 6.56 5.21 20.85
N LEU A 335 5.58 5.87 20.22
CA LEU A 335 5.36 7.31 20.39
C LEU A 335 4.77 7.60 21.77
N LEU A 336 3.81 6.78 22.21
CA LEU A 336 3.23 6.88 23.55
C LEU A 336 4.31 6.71 24.63
N ASN A 337 5.17 5.69 24.50
CA ASN A 337 6.29 5.45 25.41
C ASN A 337 7.33 6.59 25.41
N ALA A 338 7.56 7.23 24.27
CA ALA A 338 8.45 8.39 24.20
C ALA A 338 7.85 9.60 24.92
N VAL A 339 6.54 9.82 24.78
CA VAL A 339 5.82 10.90 25.47
C VAL A 339 5.79 10.67 26.98
N THR A 340 5.47 9.46 27.44
CA THR A 340 5.45 9.13 28.87
C THR A 340 6.82 9.35 29.50
N ARG A 341 7.90 8.90 28.87
CA ARG A 341 9.28 9.18 29.33
C ARG A 341 9.64 10.66 29.35
N ALA A 342 9.20 11.42 28.35
CA ALA A 342 9.41 12.87 28.33
C ALA A 342 8.68 13.55 29.49
N LEU A 343 7.45 13.12 29.78
CA LEU A 343 6.66 13.63 30.90
C LEU A 343 7.30 13.28 32.25
N GLU A 344 7.71 12.02 32.46
CA GLU A 344 8.40 11.58 33.69
C GLU A 344 9.65 12.42 33.97
N ARG A 345 10.47 12.66 32.93
CA ARG A 345 11.68 13.47 33.07
C ARG A 345 11.40 14.91 33.47
N HIS A 346 10.36 15.54 32.92
CA HIS A 346 10.08 16.97 33.19
C HIS A 346 9.24 17.20 34.44
N LEU A 347 8.48 16.20 34.91
CA LEU A 347 7.58 16.31 36.06
C LEU A 347 8.16 15.75 37.36
N VAL A 348 8.99 14.70 37.30
CA VAL A 348 9.50 14.00 38.49
C VAL A 348 10.94 14.37 38.82
N LEU A 349 11.81 14.39 37.80
CA LEU A 349 13.26 14.54 37.97
C LEU A 349 13.68 15.99 38.06
#